data_AF-A0A1V5M4E2-F1
#
_entry.id   AF-A0A1V5M4E2-F1
#
_cell.length_a   1.000
_cell.length_b   1.000
_cell.length_c   1.000
_cell.angle_alpha   90.00
_cell.angle_beta   90.00
_cell.angle_gamma   90.00
#
_symmetry.space_group_name_H-M   'P 1'
#
loop_
_entity.id
_entity.type
_entity.pdbx_description
1 polymer ?
#
loop_
_entity_poly.entity_id
_entity_poly.type
_entity_poly.pdbx_seq_one_letter_code
_entity_poly.pdbx_strand_id
1 'polypeptide(L)'
;MTMTHDIARAVAELEETLAAHPERRMDLAEAYVLRGELRPYPVIYLGRGPDISAGEVMERAEPTAPKPAEVNLLGAIRGMAWGLPMHNPIRPRLNLGKGTGTLPASFGIELDAGLGYTPKGSRPLADVLAEGMPDPETSGVIPEMRAMIEAAKALTPGWIEIGLPDMQGPFNIAHMILGEDAFLAPYEEPEQFTALMTRITDFFIAVRENLERWIGPERFPRFPGVIYRIAECSVNMLSPAMYLEHVLPHDRRIAEHFGQVAIHPCSGPHVFYATTRYLPNVVYQEAGFIEKTAAGAISVDDALAEIGDRPIILSIGQELPEDFDEAEAVVRRDLDRAKTNPRLLFAYTGMFWKKADTERIKALHLRLDDYWARTYRAGTAASAS
;
A
#
# COMPACT_ATOMS: atom_id res chain seq x y z
N MET A 1 16.02 -10.65 -30.92
CA MET A 1 14.98 -9.69 -30.47
C MET A 1 15.51 -9.07 -29.19
N THR A 2 15.68 -7.75 -29.13
CA THR A 2 16.35 -7.07 -28.00
C THR A 2 15.36 -6.80 -26.86
N MET A 3 15.84 -6.76 -25.61
CA MET A 3 15.02 -6.46 -24.41
C MET A 3 14.23 -5.15 -24.55
N THR A 4 14.84 -4.13 -25.16
CA THR A 4 14.19 -2.85 -25.48
C THR A 4 12.93 -3.03 -26.34
N HIS A 5 12.97 -3.92 -27.33
CA HIS A 5 11.82 -4.19 -28.18
C HIS A 5 10.69 -4.90 -27.41
N ASP A 6 11.02 -5.84 -26.53
CA ASP A 6 10.03 -6.53 -25.70
C ASP A 6 9.36 -5.58 -24.69
N ILE A 7 10.12 -4.65 -24.10
CA ILE A 7 9.58 -3.61 -23.22
C ILE A 7 8.66 -2.66 -24.00
N ALA A 8 9.09 -2.17 -25.17
CA ALA A 8 8.27 -1.28 -25.99
C ALA A 8 6.94 -1.95 -26.39
N ARG A 9 6.97 -3.24 -26.75
CA ARG A 9 5.75 -4.01 -27.04
C ARG A 9 4.85 -4.13 -25.81
N ALA A 10 5.40 -4.45 -24.64
CA ALA A 10 4.63 -4.57 -23.41
C ALA A 10 3.99 -3.23 -22.98
N VAL A 11 4.66 -2.10 -23.23
CA VAL A 11 4.10 -0.76 -23.01
C VAL A 11 2.92 -0.49 -23.95
N ALA A 12 3.05 -0.83 -25.24
CA ALA A 12 1.96 -0.66 -26.21
C ALA A 12 0.73 -1.52 -25.83
N GLU A 13 0.95 -2.78 -25.45
CA GLU A 13 -0.11 -3.68 -24.95
C GLU A 13 -0.80 -3.12 -23.69
N LEU A 14 -0.04 -2.53 -22.77
CA LEU A 14 -0.59 -1.86 -21.59
C LEU A 14 -1.42 -0.62 -21.98
N GLU A 15 -0.95 0.20 -22.92
CA GLU A 15 -1.67 1.38 -23.40
C GLU A 15 -3.02 1.01 -24.03
N GLU A 16 -3.05 -0.01 -24.89
CA GLU A 16 -4.28 -0.55 -25.46
C GLU A 16 -5.22 -1.07 -24.36
N THR A 17 -4.67 -1.76 -23.35
CA THR A 17 -5.45 -2.28 -22.22
C THR A 17 -6.06 -1.15 -21.39
N LEU A 18 -5.31 -0.09 -21.09
CA LEU A 18 -5.81 1.08 -20.36
C LEU A 18 -6.89 1.82 -21.14
N ALA A 19 -6.78 1.90 -22.47
CA ALA A 19 -7.78 2.52 -23.33
C ALA A 19 -9.07 1.68 -23.41
N ALA A 20 -8.95 0.35 -23.44
CA ALA A 20 -10.08 -0.57 -23.48
C ALA A 20 -10.84 -0.67 -22.15
N HIS A 21 -10.17 -0.40 -21.02
CA HIS A 21 -10.72 -0.61 -19.67
C HIS A 21 -10.67 0.62 -18.76
N PRO A 22 -11.27 1.77 -19.15
CA PRO A 22 -11.32 2.96 -18.29
C PRO A 22 -12.02 2.69 -16.95
N GLU A 23 -12.91 1.69 -16.89
CA GLU A 23 -13.60 1.23 -15.68
C GLU A 23 -12.71 0.51 -14.66
N ARG A 24 -11.49 0.15 -15.07
CA ARG A 24 -10.51 -0.54 -14.21
C ARG A 24 -9.31 0.33 -13.86
N ARG A 25 -9.24 1.56 -14.38
CA ARG A 25 -8.10 2.45 -14.14
C ARG A 25 -8.12 3.03 -12.73
N MET A 26 -7.22 2.54 -11.87
CA MET A 26 -7.06 3.07 -10.52
C MET A 26 -6.52 4.50 -10.52
N ASP A 27 -5.60 4.82 -11.43
CA ASP A 27 -5.03 6.16 -11.54
C ASP A 27 -6.10 7.22 -11.87
N LEU A 28 -7.12 6.86 -12.67
CA LEU A 28 -8.30 7.70 -12.87
C LEU A 28 -9.10 7.85 -11.56
N ALA A 29 -9.40 6.76 -10.86
CA ALA A 29 -10.13 6.82 -9.58
C ALA A 29 -9.39 7.67 -8.53
N GLU A 30 -8.08 7.49 -8.39
CA GLU A 30 -7.19 8.27 -7.53
C GLU A 30 -7.28 9.77 -7.85
N ALA A 31 -7.30 10.15 -9.14
CA ALA A 31 -7.41 11.55 -9.55
C ALA A 31 -8.75 12.20 -9.14
N TYR A 32 -9.88 11.48 -9.26
CA TYR A 32 -11.19 11.97 -8.80
C TYR A 32 -11.25 12.08 -7.27
N VAL A 33 -10.79 11.05 -6.57
CA VAL A 33 -10.73 11.00 -5.10
C VAL A 33 -9.85 12.14 -4.55
N LEU A 34 -8.74 12.46 -5.22
CA LEU A 34 -7.90 13.61 -4.88
C LEU A 34 -8.63 14.95 -4.99
N ARG A 35 -9.49 15.13 -6.00
CA ARG A 35 -10.31 16.34 -6.14
C ARG A 35 -11.54 16.36 -5.24
N GLY A 36 -11.86 15.25 -4.57
CA GLY A 36 -13.09 15.12 -3.81
C GLY A 36 -14.31 15.04 -4.72
N GLU A 37 -14.16 14.45 -5.89
CA GLU A 37 -15.21 14.29 -6.88
C GLU A 37 -15.70 12.84 -6.94
N LEU A 38 -16.99 12.66 -7.20
CA LEU A 38 -17.52 11.33 -7.48
C LEU A 38 -16.99 10.84 -8.84
N ARG A 39 -16.31 9.71 -8.81
CA ARG A 39 -15.71 9.09 -10.00
C ARG A 39 -16.75 8.42 -10.89
N PRO A 40 -16.48 8.30 -12.20
CA PRO A 40 -17.42 7.68 -13.13
C PRO A 40 -17.57 6.17 -12.91
N TYR A 41 -16.58 5.47 -12.36
CA TYR A 41 -16.58 4.01 -12.16
C TYR A 41 -16.24 3.68 -10.71
N PRO A 42 -16.76 2.59 -10.14
CA PRO A 42 -16.52 2.29 -8.73
C PRO A 42 -15.05 1.90 -8.46
N VAL A 43 -14.38 1.27 -9.43
CA VAL A 43 -13.00 0.74 -9.38
C VAL A 43 -12.74 -0.01 -8.08
N ILE A 44 -13.22 -1.25 -8.02
CA ILE A 44 -13.17 -2.10 -6.84
C ILE A 44 -12.10 -3.18 -7.03
N TYR A 45 -11.28 -3.39 -6.02
CA TYR A 45 -10.52 -4.64 -5.90
C TYR A 45 -11.35 -5.68 -5.14
N LEU A 46 -11.51 -6.86 -5.73
CA LEU A 46 -12.18 -8.00 -5.15
C LEU A 46 -11.26 -9.23 -5.27
N GLY A 47 -10.78 -9.70 -4.13
CA GLY A 47 -9.90 -10.87 -4.03
C GLY A 47 -10.49 -11.98 -3.19
N ARG A 48 -9.80 -13.11 -3.17
CA ARG A 48 -10.00 -14.19 -2.20
C ARG A 48 -8.75 -14.37 -1.36
N GLY A 49 -8.91 -14.81 -0.12
CA GLY A 49 -7.79 -15.30 0.68
C GLY A 49 -7.24 -16.64 0.15
N PRO A 50 -6.04 -17.06 0.58
CA PRO A 50 -5.55 -18.42 0.34
C PRO A 50 -6.40 -19.45 1.10
N ASP A 51 -6.75 -20.57 0.47
CA ASP A 51 -7.38 -21.71 1.15
C ASP A 51 -6.33 -22.55 1.89
N ILE A 52 -5.96 -22.10 3.10
CA ILE A 52 -4.98 -22.78 3.96
C ILE A 52 -5.38 -24.25 4.21
N SER A 53 -6.68 -24.53 4.32
CA SER A 53 -7.20 -25.89 4.56
C SER A 53 -6.96 -26.84 3.37
N ALA A 54 -6.94 -26.29 2.16
CA ALA A 54 -6.57 -26.99 0.93
C ALA A 54 -5.05 -27.02 0.69
N GLY A 55 -4.24 -26.54 1.65
CA GLY A 55 -2.79 -26.41 1.50
C GLY A 55 -2.38 -25.29 0.54
N GLU A 56 -3.30 -24.42 0.13
CA GLU A 56 -2.91 -23.19 -0.56
C GLU A 56 -2.13 -22.32 0.42
N VAL A 57 -0.95 -21.90 0.01
CA VAL A 57 -0.26 -20.78 0.62
C VAL A 57 -0.39 -19.59 -0.32
N MET A 58 -0.29 -18.36 0.21
CA MET A 58 -0.04 -17.18 -0.64
C MET A 58 1.08 -17.57 -1.61
N GLU A 59 0.80 -17.60 -2.93
CA GLU A 59 1.72 -18.13 -3.94
C GLU A 59 3.11 -17.52 -3.72
N ARG A 60 4.03 -18.37 -3.26
CA ARG A 60 5.39 -17.96 -2.93
C ARG A 60 6.18 -18.09 -4.20
N ALA A 61 6.61 -16.97 -4.77
CA ALA A 61 7.54 -17.03 -5.87
C ALA A 61 8.78 -17.79 -5.40
N GLU A 62 9.23 -18.80 -6.16
CA GLU A 62 10.53 -19.38 -5.90
C GLU A 62 11.59 -18.27 -5.91
N PRO A 63 12.56 -18.29 -4.99
CA PRO A 63 13.68 -17.36 -5.03
C PRO A 63 14.32 -17.41 -6.42
N THR A 64 14.14 -16.36 -7.21
CA THR A 64 14.82 -16.26 -8.50
C THR A 64 16.16 -15.56 -8.30
N ALA A 65 17.18 -16.01 -9.03
CA ALA A 65 18.47 -15.33 -9.06
C ALA A 65 18.28 -13.84 -9.41
N PRO A 66 19.13 -12.94 -8.89
CA PRO A 66 19.08 -11.52 -9.24
C PRO A 66 19.03 -11.35 -10.76
N LYS A 67 18.05 -10.59 -11.24
CA LYS A 67 17.84 -10.32 -12.67
C LYS A 67 18.30 -8.90 -13.01
N PRO A 68 18.76 -8.67 -14.25
CA PRO A 68 18.99 -7.31 -14.75
C PRO A 68 17.73 -6.44 -14.62
N ALA A 69 17.92 -5.14 -14.40
CA ALA A 69 16.82 -4.20 -14.18
C ALA A 69 15.80 -4.20 -15.33
N GLU A 70 16.24 -4.39 -16.57
CA GLU A 70 15.38 -4.45 -17.75
C GLU A 70 14.46 -5.67 -17.75
N VAL A 71 14.94 -6.81 -17.22
CA VAL A 71 14.13 -8.02 -17.09
C VAL A 71 13.06 -7.82 -16.02
N ASN A 72 13.43 -7.22 -14.88
CA ASN A 72 12.48 -6.88 -13.82
C ASN A 72 11.46 -5.85 -14.29
N LEU A 73 11.89 -4.85 -15.07
CA LEU A 73 11.03 -3.84 -15.67
C LEU A 73 10.00 -4.46 -16.63
N LEU A 74 10.43 -5.35 -17.53
CA LEU A 74 9.50 -6.06 -18.42
C LEU A 74 8.46 -6.86 -17.63
N GLY A 75 8.89 -7.56 -16.58
CA GLY A 75 8.00 -8.29 -15.67
C GLY A 75 7.01 -7.36 -14.97
N ALA A 76 7.47 -6.23 -14.46
CA ALA A 76 6.65 -5.24 -13.76
C ALA A 76 5.58 -4.64 -14.68
N ILE A 77 5.93 -4.28 -15.93
CA ILE A 77 4.97 -3.74 -16.92
C ILE A 77 3.88 -4.77 -17.23
N ARG A 78 4.26 -6.03 -17.50
CA ARG A 78 3.30 -7.12 -17.73
C ARG A 78 2.41 -7.39 -16.52
N GLY A 79 2.93 -7.14 -15.32
CA GLY A 79 2.20 -7.28 -14.07
C GLY A 79 1.17 -6.17 -13.80
N MET A 80 1.23 -5.02 -14.46
CA MET A 80 0.33 -3.89 -14.15
C MET A 80 -1.15 -4.20 -14.39
N ALA A 81 -1.46 -5.10 -15.33
CA ALA A 81 -2.80 -5.55 -15.67
C ALA A 81 -3.11 -6.97 -15.16
N TRP A 82 -2.29 -7.55 -14.28
CA TRP A 82 -2.44 -8.95 -13.84
C TRP A 82 -3.82 -9.25 -13.24
N GLY A 83 -4.44 -8.25 -12.60
CA GLY A 83 -5.74 -8.38 -11.94
C GLY A 83 -6.94 -8.32 -12.90
N LEU A 84 -6.73 -7.87 -14.15
CA LEU A 84 -7.82 -7.65 -15.11
C LEU A 84 -8.66 -8.91 -15.42
N PRO A 85 -8.10 -10.14 -15.49
CA PRO A 85 -8.91 -11.36 -15.64
C PRO A 85 -9.91 -11.59 -14.51
N MET A 86 -9.67 -11.01 -13.32
CA MET A 86 -10.58 -10.99 -12.18
C MET A 86 -11.42 -9.71 -12.09
N HIS A 87 -11.41 -8.89 -13.15
CA HIS A 87 -11.98 -7.55 -13.19
C HIS A 87 -11.36 -6.55 -12.19
N ASN A 88 -10.19 -6.87 -11.62
CA ASN A 88 -9.53 -6.00 -10.66
C ASN A 88 -8.83 -4.81 -11.33
N PRO A 89 -8.53 -3.74 -10.56
CA PRO A 89 -7.99 -2.51 -11.11
C PRO A 89 -6.60 -2.69 -11.75
N ILE A 90 -6.38 -1.93 -12.81
CA ILE A 90 -5.08 -1.74 -13.47
C ILE A 90 -4.42 -0.50 -12.86
N ARG A 91 -3.12 -0.61 -12.57
CA ARG A 91 -2.32 0.50 -12.03
C ARG A 91 -1.10 0.74 -12.92
N PRO A 92 -1.04 1.82 -13.72
CA PRO A 92 0.11 2.13 -14.58
C PRO A 92 1.28 2.74 -13.78
N ARG A 93 1.69 2.06 -12.71
CA ARG A 93 2.71 2.50 -11.75
C ARG A 93 3.64 1.34 -11.44
N LEU A 94 4.94 1.57 -11.52
CA LEU A 94 5.96 0.62 -11.09
C LEU A 94 6.04 0.62 -9.56
N ASN A 95 6.23 -0.55 -8.94
CA ASN A 95 6.56 -0.65 -7.52
C ASN A 95 8.06 -0.91 -7.38
N LEU A 96 8.70 -0.23 -6.43
CA LEU A 96 10.10 -0.43 -6.10
C LEU A 96 10.26 -1.36 -4.89
N GLY A 97 11.49 -1.80 -4.65
CA GLY A 97 11.87 -2.57 -3.47
C GLY A 97 11.46 -4.04 -3.50
N LYS A 98 11.50 -4.65 -2.32
CA LYS A 98 11.25 -6.08 -2.06
C LYS A 98 10.28 -6.24 -0.90
N GLY A 99 9.06 -5.71 -1.06
CA GLY A 99 8.03 -5.74 -0.03
C GLY A 99 8.48 -5.07 1.28
N THR A 100 7.98 -5.60 2.40
CA THR A 100 8.18 -5.04 3.75
C THR A 100 9.66 -5.02 4.18
N GLY A 101 10.49 -5.92 3.68
CA GLY A 101 11.91 -6.02 4.02
C GLY A 101 12.82 -4.95 3.39
N THR A 102 12.29 -4.10 2.50
CA THR A 102 13.09 -3.16 1.69
C THR A 102 14.00 -2.25 2.55
N LEU A 103 13.41 -1.52 3.50
CA LEU A 103 14.15 -0.59 4.35
C LEU A 103 14.95 -1.31 5.45
N PRO A 104 14.38 -2.30 6.17
CA PRO A 104 15.11 -3.06 7.21
C PRO A 104 16.42 -3.69 6.72
N ALA A 105 16.47 -4.18 5.47
CA ALA A 105 17.69 -4.77 4.89
C ALA A 105 18.90 -3.82 4.92
N SER A 106 18.66 -2.51 4.96
CA SER A 106 19.72 -1.50 5.11
C SER A 106 20.39 -1.52 6.48
N PHE A 107 19.68 -2.02 7.50
CA PHE A 107 20.18 -2.20 8.86
C PHE A 107 20.75 -3.61 9.08
N GLY A 108 21.19 -4.28 8.02
CA GLY A 108 21.90 -5.56 8.09
C GLY A 108 21.03 -6.77 8.41
N ILE A 109 19.70 -6.66 8.36
CA ILE A 109 18.82 -7.84 8.47
C ILE A 109 18.79 -8.59 7.14
N GLU A 110 19.00 -9.91 7.19
CA GLU A 110 18.86 -10.76 6.00
C GLU A 110 17.38 -10.87 5.62
N LEU A 111 17.09 -10.97 4.33
CA LEU A 111 15.73 -11.20 3.83
C LEU A 111 15.60 -12.61 3.27
N ASP A 112 14.50 -13.28 3.57
CA ASP A 112 14.16 -14.57 3.00
C ASP A 112 13.33 -14.41 1.72
N ALA A 113 13.98 -14.56 0.57
CA ALA A 113 13.33 -14.50 -0.73
C ALA A 113 12.23 -15.57 -0.92
N GLY A 114 12.30 -16.70 -0.22
CA GLY A 114 11.29 -17.77 -0.27
C GLY A 114 10.06 -17.46 0.58
N LEU A 115 10.15 -16.45 1.43
CA LEU A 115 9.07 -15.93 2.27
C LEU A 115 8.74 -14.48 1.92
N GLY A 116 8.77 -14.14 0.63
CA GLY A 116 8.36 -12.82 0.14
C GLY A 116 9.26 -11.68 0.63
N TYR A 117 10.53 -11.98 0.90
CA TYR A 117 11.53 -11.05 1.45
C TYR A 117 11.18 -10.55 2.86
N THR A 118 10.55 -11.41 3.66
CA THR A 118 10.42 -11.18 5.11
C THR A 118 11.79 -11.21 5.80
N PRO A 119 11.98 -10.49 6.91
CA PRO A 119 13.19 -10.59 7.72
C PRO A 119 13.51 -12.03 8.14
N LYS A 120 14.78 -12.39 8.07
CA LYS A 120 15.33 -13.68 8.48
C LYS A 120 16.14 -13.49 9.75
N GLY A 121 15.52 -13.78 10.89
CA GLY A 121 16.11 -13.61 12.22
C GLY A 121 15.90 -12.21 12.80
N SER A 122 16.68 -11.87 13.82
CA SER A 122 16.73 -10.56 14.47
C SER A 122 18.17 -10.19 14.82
N ARG A 123 18.38 -8.93 15.21
CA ARG A 123 19.67 -8.38 15.62
C ARG A 123 19.56 -7.74 17.01
N PRO A 124 20.58 -7.89 17.89
CA PRO A 124 20.61 -7.18 19.16
C PRO A 124 20.64 -5.66 18.96
N LEU A 125 19.93 -4.92 19.82
CA LEU A 125 19.86 -3.46 19.78
C LEU A 125 21.26 -2.81 19.85
N ALA A 126 22.11 -3.28 20.76
CA ALA A 126 23.45 -2.75 20.94
C ALA A 126 24.33 -2.87 19.68
N ASP A 127 24.21 -3.99 18.95
CA ASP A 127 24.98 -4.22 17.72
C ASP A 127 24.55 -3.26 16.62
N VAL A 128 23.24 -3.11 16.42
CA VAL A 128 22.68 -2.16 15.43
C VAL A 128 23.08 -0.74 15.78
N LEU A 129 23.07 -0.37 17.07
CA LEU A 129 23.49 0.96 17.51
C LEU A 129 24.97 1.22 17.24
N ALA A 130 25.84 0.24 17.49
CA ALA A 130 27.29 0.35 17.30
C ALA A 130 27.70 0.56 15.83
N GLU A 131 26.92 0.03 14.87
CA GLU A 131 27.19 0.17 13.43
C GLU A 131 26.87 1.55 12.85
N GLY A 132 26.14 2.38 13.59
CA GLY A 132 25.75 3.72 13.14
C GLY A 132 24.61 3.72 12.12
N MET A 133 24.45 4.85 11.43
CA MET A 133 23.41 5.03 10.41
C MET A 133 23.86 4.42 9.07
N PRO A 134 23.05 3.55 8.45
CA PRO A 134 23.38 3.04 7.13
C PRO A 134 23.30 4.14 6.07
N ASP A 135 24.07 3.96 4.98
CA ASP A 135 24.09 4.91 3.86
C ASP A 135 22.76 4.87 3.08
N PRO A 136 21.99 5.98 3.02
CA PRO A 136 20.67 6.02 2.40
C PRO A 136 20.69 5.94 0.86
N GLU A 137 21.87 5.89 0.22
CA GLU A 137 22.02 5.69 -1.22
C GLU A 137 22.52 4.28 -1.58
N THR A 138 23.27 3.61 -0.68
CA THR A 138 24.01 2.38 -1.04
C THR A 138 23.71 1.16 -0.19
N SER A 139 23.01 1.28 0.93
CA SER A 139 22.71 0.14 1.81
C SER A 139 21.61 -0.79 1.25
N GLY A 140 21.59 -2.03 1.73
CA GLY A 140 20.51 -2.98 1.46
C GLY A 140 20.19 -3.12 -0.03
N VAL A 141 18.91 -2.93 -0.38
CA VAL A 141 18.41 -3.03 -1.77
C VAL A 141 18.26 -1.67 -2.46
N ILE A 142 18.72 -0.57 -1.86
CA ILE A 142 18.63 0.77 -2.44
C ILE A 142 19.30 0.86 -3.83
N PRO A 143 20.50 0.27 -4.08
CA PRO A 143 21.11 0.28 -5.40
C PRO A 143 20.26 -0.40 -6.49
N GLU A 144 19.55 -1.47 -6.13
CA GLU A 144 18.65 -2.18 -7.06
C GLU A 144 17.47 -1.28 -7.45
N MET A 145 16.90 -0.54 -6.48
CA MET A 145 15.84 0.44 -6.76
C MET A 145 16.33 1.56 -7.67
N ARG A 146 17.55 2.08 -7.44
CA ARG A 146 18.15 3.10 -8.32
C ARG A 146 18.33 2.58 -9.75
N ALA A 147 18.83 1.35 -9.92
CA ALA A 147 18.95 0.74 -11.23
C ALA A 147 17.58 0.57 -11.94
N MET A 148 16.54 0.20 -11.18
CA MET A 148 15.18 0.09 -11.70
C MET A 148 14.60 1.46 -12.13
N ILE A 149 14.86 2.52 -11.36
CA ILE A 149 14.46 3.89 -11.69
C ILE A 149 15.12 4.33 -13.01
N GLU A 150 16.43 4.12 -13.16
CA GLU A 150 17.15 4.50 -14.39
C GLU A 150 16.67 3.69 -15.60
N ALA A 151 16.47 2.37 -15.45
CA ALA A 151 15.92 1.53 -16.50
C ALA A 151 14.50 1.99 -16.91
N ALA A 152 13.64 2.28 -15.94
CA ALA A 152 12.29 2.78 -16.21
C ALA A 152 12.32 4.11 -16.98
N LYS A 153 13.15 5.06 -16.56
CA LYS A 153 13.30 6.36 -17.24
C LYS A 153 13.83 6.22 -18.66
N ALA A 154 14.77 5.30 -18.89
CA ALA A 154 15.37 5.08 -20.20
C ALA A 154 14.45 4.31 -21.17
N LEU A 155 13.62 3.40 -20.68
CA LEU A 155 12.95 2.39 -21.51
C LEU A 155 11.42 2.50 -21.53
N THR A 156 10.81 3.40 -20.75
CA THR A 156 9.35 3.57 -20.67
C THR A 156 8.90 5.02 -20.79
N PRO A 157 7.71 5.29 -21.33
CA PRO A 157 7.19 6.65 -21.49
C PRO A 157 6.91 7.31 -20.14
N GLY A 158 6.90 8.66 -20.14
CA GLY A 158 6.76 9.48 -18.94
C GLY A 158 5.44 9.31 -18.18
N TRP A 159 4.39 8.79 -18.82
CA TRP A 159 3.09 8.57 -18.17
C TRP A 159 3.06 7.36 -17.24
N ILE A 160 4.05 6.46 -17.30
CA ILE A 160 4.16 5.36 -16.34
C ILE A 160 4.81 5.91 -15.07
N GLU A 161 4.06 5.99 -13.98
CA GLU A 161 4.59 6.48 -12.70
C GLU A 161 5.61 5.48 -12.11
N ILE A 162 6.57 6.00 -11.35
CA ILE A 162 7.49 5.18 -10.56
C ILE A 162 7.13 5.35 -9.08
N GLY A 163 6.51 4.32 -8.51
CA GLY A 163 6.10 4.28 -7.11
C GLY A 163 7.27 4.21 -6.14
N LEU A 164 6.99 4.52 -4.89
CA LEU A 164 7.90 4.25 -3.77
C LEU A 164 7.90 2.75 -3.44
N PRO A 165 8.92 2.23 -2.74
CA PRO A 165 8.83 0.90 -2.15
C PRO A 165 7.80 0.88 -1.02
N ASP A 166 7.63 -0.29 -0.39
CA ASP A 166 6.87 -0.38 0.86
C ASP A 166 7.58 0.45 1.95
N MET A 167 7.06 1.66 2.17
CA MET A 167 7.58 2.63 3.15
C MET A 167 7.09 2.24 4.55
N GLN A 168 7.71 1.20 5.09
CA GLN A 168 7.48 0.75 6.46
C GLN A 168 7.85 1.85 7.45
N GLY A 169 6.96 2.08 8.41
CA GLY A 169 7.12 3.10 9.42
C GLY A 169 8.19 2.75 10.45
N PRO A 170 8.63 3.75 11.24
CA PRO A 170 9.78 3.58 12.13
C PRO A 170 9.66 2.37 13.06
N PHE A 171 8.48 2.14 13.65
CA PHE A 171 8.32 1.01 14.57
C PHE A 171 8.30 -0.33 13.84
N ASN A 172 7.70 -0.42 12.65
CA ASN A 172 7.77 -1.64 11.84
C ASN A 172 9.21 -2.00 11.49
N ILE A 173 10.03 -1.02 11.13
CA ILE A 173 11.44 -1.24 10.84
C ILE A 173 12.16 -1.71 12.10
N ALA A 174 11.96 -1.06 13.25
CA ALA A 174 12.55 -1.48 14.51
C ALA A 174 12.15 -2.92 14.89
N HIS A 175 10.87 -3.26 14.76
CA HIS A 175 10.35 -4.61 15.00
C HIS A 175 10.95 -5.64 14.05
N MET A 176 11.13 -5.32 12.77
CA MET A 176 11.77 -6.23 11.82
C MET A 176 13.28 -6.42 12.08
N ILE A 177 13.94 -5.44 12.69
CA ILE A 177 15.37 -5.54 13.05
C ILE A 177 15.54 -6.33 14.34
N LEU A 178 14.80 -5.97 15.39
CA LEU A 178 15.00 -6.50 16.75
C LEU A 178 14.18 -7.78 17.01
N GLY A 179 13.17 -8.07 16.20
CA GLY A 179 12.18 -9.10 16.52
C GLY A 179 11.40 -8.74 17.78
N GLU A 180 11.10 -9.73 18.61
CA GLU A 180 10.29 -9.57 19.83
C GLU A 180 10.91 -8.57 20.83
N ASP A 181 12.23 -8.38 20.80
CA ASP A 181 12.93 -7.42 21.67
C ASP A 181 12.45 -5.97 21.44
N ALA A 182 11.89 -5.65 20.27
CA ALA A 182 11.30 -4.32 20.01
C ALA A 182 10.15 -3.97 20.96
N PHE A 183 9.48 -4.96 21.57
CA PHE A 183 8.40 -4.74 22.52
C PHE A 183 8.90 -4.51 23.94
N LEU A 184 10.10 -5.00 24.28
CA LEU A 184 10.69 -4.90 25.61
C LEU A 184 11.67 -3.72 25.71
N ALA A 185 12.42 -3.45 24.64
CA ALA A 185 13.43 -2.39 24.58
C ALA A 185 12.95 -0.99 25.01
N PRO A 186 11.70 -0.55 24.72
CA PRO A 186 11.20 0.73 25.21
C PRO A 186 11.14 0.83 26.75
N TYR A 187 11.06 -0.30 27.44
CA TYR A 187 11.01 -0.38 28.91
C TYR A 187 12.37 -0.68 29.54
N GLU A 188 13.11 -1.62 28.96
CA GLU A 188 14.39 -2.09 29.52
C GLU A 188 15.55 -1.14 29.20
N GLU A 189 15.55 -0.57 28.00
CA GLU A 189 16.64 0.25 27.47
C GLU A 189 16.12 1.50 26.72
N PRO A 190 15.27 2.34 27.35
CA PRO A 190 14.51 3.40 26.68
C PRO A 190 15.37 4.38 25.86
N GLU A 191 16.53 4.79 26.41
CA GLU A 191 17.44 5.73 25.73
C GLU A 191 18.00 5.13 24.44
N GLN A 192 18.37 3.84 24.47
CA GLN A 192 18.90 3.12 23.31
C GLN A 192 17.81 2.86 22.27
N PHE A 193 16.60 2.50 22.71
CA PHE A 193 15.47 2.34 21.81
C PHE A 193 15.11 3.65 21.11
N THR A 194 15.04 4.78 21.85
CA THR A 194 14.83 6.10 21.27
C THR A 194 15.95 6.48 20.27
N ALA A 195 17.20 6.13 20.57
CA ALA A 195 18.31 6.36 19.64
C ALA A 195 18.14 5.56 18.34
N LEU A 196 17.69 4.31 18.41
CA LEU A 196 17.41 3.48 17.23
C LEU A 196 16.24 4.07 16.43
N MET A 197 15.10 4.37 17.07
CA MET A 197 13.93 4.94 16.40
C MET A 197 14.25 6.27 15.71
N THR A 198 15.05 7.12 16.35
CA THR A 198 15.54 8.38 15.75
C THR A 198 16.34 8.11 14.49
N ARG A 199 17.28 7.17 14.53
CA ARG A 199 18.10 6.78 13.39
C ARG A 199 17.29 6.18 12.24
N ILE A 200 16.32 5.33 12.55
CA ILE A 200 15.40 4.79 11.55
C ILE A 200 14.60 5.92 10.90
N THR A 201 14.12 6.88 11.68
CA THR A 201 13.40 8.05 11.18
C THR A 201 14.26 8.88 10.22
N ASP A 202 15.51 9.16 10.61
CA ASP A 202 16.48 9.89 9.78
C ASP A 202 16.72 9.16 8.45
N PHE A 203 16.90 7.83 8.51
CA PHE A 203 17.10 7.00 7.35
C PHE A 203 15.89 6.96 6.43
N PHE A 204 14.68 6.81 6.98
CA PHE A 204 13.43 6.85 6.23
C PHE A 204 13.31 8.16 5.43
N ILE A 205 13.55 9.30 6.09
CA ILE A 205 13.48 10.62 5.45
C ILE A 205 14.50 10.72 4.32
N ALA A 206 15.76 10.37 4.57
CA ALA A 206 16.83 10.45 3.58
C ALA A 206 16.57 9.54 2.36
N VAL A 207 16.09 8.31 2.58
CA VAL A 207 15.72 7.40 1.49
C VAL A 207 14.57 7.97 0.67
N ARG A 208 13.52 8.51 1.32
CA ARG A 208 12.38 9.08 0.59
C ARG A 208 12.78 10.30 -0.25
N GLU A 209 13.65 11.17 0.27
CA GLU A 209 14.19 12.31 -0.47
C GLU A 209 15.05 11.87 -1.66
N ASN A 210 15.88 10.84 -1.47
CA ASN A 210 16.67 10.24 -2.55
C ASN A 210 15.77 9.69 -3.66
N LEU A 211 14.73 8.95 -3.30
CA LEU A 211 13.76 8.42 -4.26
C LEU A 211 13.06 9.54 -5.03
N GLU A 212 12.64 10.63 -4.35
CA GLU A 212 12.06 11.80 -5.02
C GLU A 212 12.99 12.38 -6.08
N ARG A 213 14.24 12.61 -5.67
CA ARG A 213 15.27 13.21 -6.51
C ARG A 213 15.59 12.34 -7.72
N TRP A 214 15.71 11.01 -7.54
CA TRP A 214 16.06 10.10 -8.62
C TRP A 214 14.92 9.89 -9.62
N ILE A 215 13.69 9.75 -9.11
CA ILE A 215 12.48 9.57 -9.92
C ILE A 215 12.19 10.86 -10.72
N GLY A 216 12.27 12.01 -10.05
CA GLY A 216 11.98 13.32 -10.63
C GLY A 216 10.47 13.60 -10.76
N PRO A 217 10.08 14.89 -10.84
CA PRO A 217 8.68 15.32 -10.71
C PRO A 217 7.75 14.82 -11.82
N GLU A 218 8.30 14.49 -13.00
CA GLU A 218 7.52 13.99 -14.14
C GLU A 218 7.00 12.57 -13.93
N ARG A 219 7.78 11.74 -13.21
CA ARG A 219 7.50 10.32 -12.99
C ARG A 219 7.02 10.02 -11.57
N PHE A 220 7.11 11.01 -10.67
CA PHE A 220 6.75 10.86 -9.26
C PHE A 220 5.23 10.72 -9.10
N PRO A 221 4.73 9.78 -8.28
CA PRO A 221 3.30 9.56 -8.13
C PRO A 221 2.62 10.77 -7.50
N ARG A 222 1.31 10.92 -7.72
CA ARG A 222 0.53 12.03 -7.15
C ARG A 222 -0.37 11.62 -6.00
N PHE A 223 -0.60 10.32 -5.82
CA PHE A 223 -1.57 9.84 -4.84
C PHE A 223 -0.98 9.82 -3.42
N PRO A 224 -1.59 10.51 -2.43
CA PRO A 224 -1.06 10.63 -1.07
C PRO A 224 -0.81 9.31 -0.36
N GLY A 225 -1.69 8.32 -0.57
CA GLY A 225 -1.55 6.97 -0.03
C GLY A 225 -0.36 6.18 -0.57
N VAL A 226 0.39 6.75 -1.53
CA VAL A 226 1.66 6.22 -2.04
C VAL A 226 2.83 7.09 -1.59
N ILE A 227 2.74 8.41 -1.72
CA ILE A 227 3.90 9.31 -1.55
C ILE A 227 4.17 9.76 -0.12
N TYR A 228 3.16 9.76 0.74
CA TYR A 228 3.27 10.14 2.16
C TYR A 228 3.01 8.96 3.10
N ARG A 229 2.99 7.73 2.54
CA ARG A 229 2.61 6.53 3.27
C ARG A 229 3.65 6.19 4.33
N ILE A 230 3.18 6.07 5.56
CA ILE A 230 3.86 5.36 6.66
C ILE A 230 3.04 4.09 6.90
N ALA A 231 3.61 2.93 6.60
CA ALA A 231 3.00 1.66 6.92
C ALA A 231 3.29 1.27 8.37
N GLU A 232 2.26 1.24 9.21
CA GLU A 232 2.33 1.02 10.64
C GLU A 232 1.47 -0.20 11.01
N CYS A 233 1.95 -1.39 10.67
CA CYS A 233 1.27 -2.66 10.87
C CYS A 233 1.52 -3.23 12.27
N SER A 234 2.77 -3.17 12.75
CA SER A 234 3.21 -3.77 14.02
C SER A 234 2.74 -3.01 15.24
N VAL A 235 2.42 -1.71 15.08
CA VAL A 235 1.85 -0.88 16.16
C VAL A 235 0.49 -1.38 16.66
N ASN A 236 -0.16 -2.26 15.90
CA ASN A 236 -1.37 -2.95 16.34
C ASN A 236 -1.15 -3.89 17.52
N MET A 237 0.10 -4.30 17.75
CA MET A 237 0.50 -5.10 18.91
C MET A 237 0.91 -4.24 20.11
N LEU A 238 0.88 -2.91 19.98
CA LEU A 238 1.22 -1.99 21.06
C LEU A 238 -0.02 -1.49 21.77
N SER A 239 0.12 -1.21 23.06
CA SER A 239 -0.90 -0.45 23.78
C SER A 239 -0.98 0.99 23.23
N PRO A 240 -2.13 1.68 23.38
CA PRO A 240 -2.24 3.09 23.00
C PRO A 240 -1.18 3.97 23.65
N ALA A 241 -0.85 3.73 24.92
CA ALA A 241 0.17 4.51 25.64
C ALA A 241 1.56 4.33 25.01
N MET A 242 1.92 3.09 24.68
CA MET A 242 3.22 2.77 24.08
C MET A 242 3.37 3.38 22.69
N TYR A 243 2.31 3.35 21.87
CA TYR A 243 2.31 4.05 20.58
C TYR A 243 2.51 5.57 20.75
N LEU A 244 1.73 6.20 21.65
CA LEU A 244 1.79 7.64 21.87
C LEU A 244 3.16 8.11 22.40
N GLU A 245 3.80 7.31 23.26
CA GLU A 245 5.07 7.66 23.89
C GLU A 245 6.29 7.38 22.99
N HIS A 246 6.33 6.20 22.35
CA HIS A 246 7.56 5.71 21.71
C HIS A 246 7.51 5.68 20.18
N VAL A 247 6.34 5.83 19.55
CA VAL A 247 6.20 5.73 18.09
C VAL A 247 5.71 7.03 17.46
N LEU A 248 4.61 7.59 17.98
CA LEU A 248 4.00 8.81 17.48
C LEU A 248 4.97 9.99 17.30
N PRO A 249 5.97 10.23 18.18
CA PRO A 249 6.94 11.31 17.97
C PRO A 249 7.73 11.17 16.66
N HIS A 250 7.99 9.94 16.23
CA HIS A 250 8.72 9.64 14.99
C HIS A 250 7.83 9.79 13.76
N ASP A 251 6.60 9.29 13.81
CA ASP A 251 5.58 9.51 12.77
C ASP A 251 5.30 11.00 12.57
N ARG A 252 5.19 11.75 13.68
CA ARG A 252 5.00 13.21 13.64
C ARG A 252 6.16 13.90 12.96
N ARG A 253 7.39 13.52 13.26
CA ARG A 253 8.58 14.11 12.64
C ARG A 253 8.58 13.89 11.12
N ILE A 254 8.19 12.71 10.65
CA ILE A 254 8.04 12.42 9.22
C ILE A 254 6.93 13.29 8.60
N ALA A 255 5.78 13.36 9.27
CA ALA A 255 4.64 14.16 8.82
C ALA A 255 4.97 15.67 8.72
N GLU A 256 5.69 16.21 9.71
CA GLU A 256 6.14 17.60 9.73
C GLU A 256 7.18 17.88 8.64
N HIS A 257 8.11 16.94 8.41
CA HIS A 257 9.15 17.07 7.39
C HIS A 257 8.59 17.13 5.98
N PHE A 258 7.64 16.25 5.63
CA PHE A 258 7.02 16.23 4.30
C PHE A 258 5.75 17.07 4.18
N GLY A 259 5.29 17.66 5.30
CA GLY A 259 4.12 18.53 5.38
C GLY A 259 2.76 17.82 5.27
N GLN A 260 2.73 16.54 4.91
CA GLN A 260 1.53 15.69 4.81
C GLN A 260 1.88 14.27 5.24
N VAL A 261 0.86 13.52 5.68
CA VAL A 261 1.04 12.11 6.06
C VAL A 261 -0.14 11.24 5.62
N ALA A 262 0.17 10.03 5.18
CA ALA A 262 -0.78 8.98 4.91
C ALA A 262 -0.46 7.79 5.82
N ILE A 263 -1.43 7.30 6.59
CA ILE A 263 -1.19 6.21 7.53
C ILE A 263 -1.86 4.93 7.01
N HIS A 264 -1.10 3.84 7.02
CA HIS A 264 -1.62 2.49 6.85
C HIS A 264 -1.53 1.76 8.19
N PRO A 265 -2.61 1.74 9.00
CA PRO A 265 -2.59 1.15 10.34
C PRO A 265 -3.10 -0.31 10.37
N CYS A 266 -3.24 -0.99 9.24
CA CYS A 266 -4.00 -2.25 9.12
C CYS A 266 -5.38 -2.21 9.82
N SER A 267 -6.08 -1.07 9.72
CA SER A 267 -7.36 -0.80 10.39
C SER A 267 -7.34 -0.82 11.93
N GLY A 268 -6.19 -0.76 12.60
CA GLY A 268 -6.10 -0.67 14.06
C GLY A 268 -6.83 0.52 14.67
N PRO A 269 -7.85 0.34 15.54
CA PRO A 269 -8.62 1.45 16.08
C PRO A 269 -7.79 2.50 16.82
N HIS A 270 -6.92 2.09 17.75
CA HIS A 270 -6.15 3.05 18.56
C HIS A 270 -5.17 3.86 17.73
N VAL A 271 -4.53 3.24 16.74
CA VAL A 271 -3.59 3.92 15.83
C VAL A 271 -4.36 4.85 14.91
N PHE A 272 -5.51 4.43 14.36
CA PHE A 272 -6.35 5.30 13.55
C PHE A 272 -6.75 6.56 14.33
N TYR A 273 -7.26 6.41 15.55
CA TYR A 273 -7.63 7.56 16.40
C TYR A 273 -6.41 8.41 16.77
N ALA A 274 -5.31 7.80 17.19
CA ALA A 274 -4.12 8.53 17.61
C ALA A 274 -3.53 9.36 16.46
N THR A 275 -3.38 8.75 15.29
CA THR A 275 -2.86 9.43 14.10
C THR A 275 -3.82 10.52 13.62
N THR A 276 -5.12 10.24 13.57
CA THR A 276 -6.12 11.20 13.13
C THR A 276 -6.22 12.43 14.05
N ARG A 277 -5.93 12.28 15.35
CA ARG A 277 -6.05 13.36 16.34
C ARG A 277 -4.75 14.12 16.59
N TYR A 278 -3.60 13.44 16.49
CA TYR A 278 -2.33 13.99 16.97
C TYR A 278 -1.25 14.18 15.90
N LEU A 279 -1.45 13.67 14.67
CA LEU A 279 -0.57 13.98 13.55
C LEU A 279 -1.08 15.20 12.77
N PRO A 280 -0.17 16.08 12.32
CA PRO A 280 -0.54 17.18 11.46
C PRO A 280 -0.84 16.67 10.03
N ASN A 281 -1.78 17.34 9.35
CA ASN A 281 -2.01 17.19 7.91
C ASN A 281 -2.15 15.73 7.42
N VAL A 282 -2.89 14.90 8.16
CA VAL A 282 -3.29 13.58 7.68
C VAL A 282 -4.17 13.73 6.44
N VAL A 283 -3.77 13.11 5.33
CA VAL A 283 -4.45 13.21 4.03
C VAL A 283 -4.99 11.88 3.52
N TYR A 284 -4.58 10.77 4.14
CA TYR A 284 -5.04 9.43 3.80
C TYR A 284 -4.98 8.50 5.00
N GLN A 285 -6.00 7.65 5.16
CA GLN A 285 -6.10 6.60 6.17
C GLN A 285 -6.75 5.34 5.56
N GLU A 286 -6.64 4.22 6.27
CA GLU A 286 -7.30 2.97 5.91
C GLU A 286 -8.18 2.47 7.05
N ALA A 287 -9.34 1.93 6.70
CA ALA A 287 -10.33 1.43 7.66
C ALA A 287 -11.09 0.26 7.08
N GLY A 288 -11.77 -0.48 7.96
CA GLY A 288 -12.60 -1.59 7.55
C GLY A 288 -12.31 -2.87 8.34
N PHE A 289 -13.29 -3.76 8.37
CA PHE A 289 -13.27 -4.99 9.15
C PHE A 289 -12.24 -6.01 8.64
N ILE A 290 -11.37 -6.51 9.52
CA ILE A 290 -10.33 -7.50 9.19
C ILE A 290 -10.22 -8.56 10.30
N GLU A 291 -11.28 -9.36 10.46
CA GLU A 291 -11.46 -10.27 11.60
C GLU A 291 -10.40 -11.37 11.70
N LYS A 292 -10.01 -11.98 10.57
CA LYS A 292 -9.04 -13.08 10.60
C LYS A 292 -7.60 -12.63 10.69
N THR A 293 -7.32 -11.36 10.40
CA THR A 293 -5.95 -10.84 10.32
C THR A 293 -5.57 -9.93 11.50
N ALA A 294 -6.54 -9.28 12.16
CA ALA A 294 -6.29 -8.37 13.27
C ALA A 294 -7.23 -8.63 14.47
N ALA A 295 -6.74 -8.42 15.69
CA ALA A 295 -7.52 -8.60 16.94
C ALA A 295 -8.69 -7.61 17.08
N GLY A 296 -8.71 -6.56 16.26
CA GLY A 296 -9.78 -5.57 16.18
C GLY A 296 -9.53 -4.63 15.01
N ALA A 297 -10.60 -4.05 14.47
CA ALA A 297 -10.52 -3.14 13.33
C ALA A 297 -11.51 -1.99 13.50
N ILE A 298 -11.13 -0.79 13.04
CA ILE A 298 -12.01 0.36 13.03
C ILE A 298 -13.06 0.16 11.93
N SER A 299 -14.33 0.35 12.29
CA SER A 299 -15.43 0.27 11.32
C SER A 299 -15.36 1.44 10.34
N VAL A 300 -15.91 1.26 9.13
CA VAL A 300 -16.00 2.36 8.15
C VAL A 300 -16.81 3.53 8.71
N ASP A 301 -17.87 3.26 9.47
CA ASP A 301 -18.73 4.30 10.03
C ASP A 301 -18.01 5.11 11.12
N ASP A 302 -17.28 4.44 12.03
CA ASP A 302 -16.48 5.13 13.05
C ASP A 302 -15.33 5.91 12.43
N ALA A 303 -14.67 5.35 11.41
CA ALA A 303 -13.60 6.02 10.69
C ALA A 303 -14.10 7.31 10.00
N LEU A 304 -15.24 7.25 9.32
CA LEU A 304 -15.86 8.42 8.71
C LEU A 304 -16.34 9.44 9.74
N ALA A 305 -16.91 8.98 10.86
CA ALA A 305 -17.33 9.86 11.96
C ALA A 305 -16.13 10.60 12.59
N GLU A 306 -15.02 9.90 12.79
CA GLU A 306 -13.79 10.52 13.27
C GLU A 306 -13.24 11.49 12.23
N ILE A 307 -13.10 11.10 10.94
CA ILE A 307 -12.60 11.98 9.87
C ILE A 307 -13.44 13.27 9.77
N GLY A 308 -14.77 13.17 9.83
CA GLY A 308 -15.67 14.32 9.68
C GLY A 308 -15.52 14.99 8.31
N ASP A 309 -15.54 16.33 8.29
CA ASP A 309 -15.45 17.11 7.04
C ASP A 309 -14.01 17.32 6.54
N ARG A 310 -13.01 16.73 7.20
CA ARG A 310 -11.62 16.89 6.81
C ARG A 310 -11.37 16.24 5.44
N PRO A 311 -10.49 16.80 4.59
CA PRO A 311 -10.23 16.28 3.25
C PRO A 311 -9.31 15.04 3.28
N ILE A 312 -9.62 14.06 4.13
CA ILE A 312 -8.87 12.81 4.28
C ILE A 312 -9.46 11.78 3.32
N ILE A 313 -8.59 11.12 2.56
CA ILE A 313 -8.97 9.98 1.72
C ILE A 313 -9.03 8.75 2.61
N LEU A 314 -10.14 8.01 2.55
CA LEU A 314 -10.29 6.75 3.27
C LEU A 314 -10.30 5.60 2.27
N SER A 315 -9.28 4.75 2.33
CA SER A 315 -9.30 3.47 1.62
C SER A 315 -9.99 2.43 2.49
N ILE A 316 -11.11 1.92 2.02
CA ILE A 316 -11.87 0.88 2.68
C ILE A 316 -11.26 -0.47 2.30
N GLY A 317 -10.69 -1.15 3.30
CA GLY A 317 -10.13 -2.50 3.22
C GLY A 317 -10.93 -3.44 4.12
N GLN A 318 -11.78 -4.32 3.55
CA GLN A 318 -12.65 -5.19 4.35
C GLN A 318 -12.59 -6.66 3.93
N GLU A 319 -12.57 -7.54 4.92
CA GLU A 319 -12.92 -8.94 4.77
C GLU A 319 -14.43 -9.04 4.49
N LEU A 320 -14.80 -9.82 3.47
CA LEU A 320 -16.20 -10.05 3.10
C LEU A 320 -16.72 -11.35 3.71
N PRO A 321 -18.02 -11.41 4.04
CA PRO A 321 -18.67 -12.62 4.52
C PRO A 321 -18.63 -13.74 3.45
N GLU A 322 -18.84 -14.97 3.90
CA GLU A 322 -18.83 -16.14 3.02
C GLU A 322 -19.97 -16.09 1.98
N ASP A 323 -21.15 -15.64 2.40
CA ASP A 323 -22.30 -15.49 1.52
C ASP A 323 -22.13 -14.33 0.54
N PHE A 324 -22.37 -14.60 -0.74
CA PHE A 324 -22.15 -13.62 -1.81
C PHE A 324 -23.18 -12.51 -1.84
N ASP A 325 -24.42 -12.77 -1.41
CA ASP A 325 -25.49 -11.76 -1.38
C ASP A 325 -25.27 -10.81 -0.19
N GLU A 326 -24.84 -11.36 0.96
CA GLU A 326 -24.40 -10.56 2.10
C GLU A 326 -23.17 -9.71 1.75
N ALA A 327 -22.18 -10.31 1.09
CA ALA A 327 -20.98 -9.59 0.64
C ALA A 327 -21.34 -8.47 -0.34
N GLU A 328 -22.25 -8.72 -1.27
CA GLU A 328 -22.77 -7.70 -2.17
C GLU A 328 -23.45 -6.55 -1.42
N ALA A 329 -24.27 -6.85 -0.40
CA ALA A 329 -24.91 -5.84 0.42
C ALA A 329 -23.90 -4.97 1.18
N VAL A 330 -22.83 -5.57 1.72
CA VAL A 330 -21.72 -4.85 2.38
C VAL A 330 -21.05 -3.89 1.40
N VAL A 331 -20.66 -4.36 0.21
CA VAL A 331 -19.98 -3.51 -0.77
C VAL A 331 -20.90 -2.42 -1.29
N ARG A 332 -22.19 -2.70 -1.57
CA ARG A 332 -23.16 -1.67 -1.98
C ARG A 332 -23.31 -0.57 -0.93
N ARG A 333 -23.36 -0.93 0.36
CA ARG A 333 -23.40 0.06 1.44
C ARG A 333 -22.15 0.95 1.45
N ASP A 334 -20.96 0.39 1.21
CA ASP A 334 -19.73 1.18 1.09
C ASP A 334 -19.74 2.08 -0.15
N LEU A 335 -20.25 1.60 -1.29
CA LEU A 335 -20.41 2.39 -2.51
C LEU A 335 -21.36 3.57 -2.29
N ASP A 336 -22.48 3.36 -1.60
CA ASP A 336 -23.44 4.41 -1.26
C ASP A 336 -22.83 5.54 -0.42
N ARG A 337 -21.84 5.24 0.42
CA ARG A 337 -21.11 6.26 1.18
C ARG A 337 -20.33 7.21 0.27
N ALA A 338 -19.94 6.80 -0.94
CA ALA A 338 -19.20 7.65 -1.88
C ALA A 338 -20.00 8.88 -2.34
N LYS A 339 -21.34 8.82 -2.25
CA LYS A 339 -22.22 9.94 -2.62
C LYS A 339 -22.02 11.15 -1.71
N THR A 340 -21.82 10.93 -0.41
CA THR A 340 -21.58 11.98 0.58
C THR A 340 -20.09 12.12 0.92
N ASN A 341 -19.29 11.08 0.66
CA ASN A 341 -17.86 11.03 0.90
C ASN A 341 -17.13 10.60 -0.38
N PRO A 342 -16.91 11.49 -1.36
CA PRO A 342 -16.32 11.11 -2.64
C PRO A 342 -14.86 10.66 -2.55
N ARG A 343 -14.21 10.84 -1.38
CA ARG A 343 -12.82 10.50 -1.11
C ARG A 343 -12.62 9.04 -0.63
N LEU A 344 -13.38 8.11 -1.21
CA LEU A 344 -13.34 6.69 -0.85
C LEU A 344 -12.70 5.82 -1.93
N LEU A 345 -11.83 4.90 -1.53
CA LEU A 345 -11.34 3.78 -2.36
C LEU A 345 -11.79 2.45 -1.77
N PHE A 346 -11.84 1.40 -2.59
CA PHE A 346 -12.44 0.12 -2.20
C PHE A 346 -11.55 -1.08 -2.53
N ALA A 347 -11.20 -1.85 -1.51
CA ALA A 347 -10.50 -3.12 -1.63
C ALA A 347 -11.11 -4.16 -0.68
N TYR A 348 -11.45 -5.32 -1.22
CA TYR A 348 -12.14 -6.36 -0.50
C TYR A 348 -11.49 -7.72 -0.68
N THR A 349 -11.56 -8.54 0.37
CA THR A 349 -11.05 -9.90 0.35
C THR A 349 -12.09 -10.86 0.93
N GLY A 350 -12.60 -11.79 0.12
CA GLY A 350 -13.39 -12.90 0.63
C GLY A 350 -12.48 -13.95 1.27
N MET A 351 -12.36 -13.93 2.60
CA MET A 351 -11.50 -14.88 3.34
C MET A 351 -12.07 -16.31 3.41
N PHE A 352 -13.32 -16.48 2.97
CA PHE A 352 -14.02 -17.77 2.92
C PHE A 352 -14.15 -18.31 1.50
N TRP A 353 -13.87 -17.48 0.49
CA TRP A 353 -14.03 -17.84 -0.91
C TRP A 353 -12.86 -18.67 -1.38
N LYS A 354 -13.16 -19.70 -2.17
CA LYS A 354 -12.17 -20.67 -2.66
C LYS A 354 -11.84 -20.41 -4.12
N LYS A 355 -10.80 -21.08 -4.63
CA LYS A 355 -10.49 -21.06 -6.07
C LYS A 355 -11.69 -21.44 -6.94
N ALA A 356 -12.53 -22.36 -6.47
CA ALA A 356 -13.76 -22.77 -7.15
C ALA A 356 -14.80 -21.63 -7.30
N ASP A 357 -14.75 -20.59 -6.46
CA ASP A 357 -15.68 -19.46 -6.51
C ASP A 357 -15.27 -18.37 -7.52
N THR A 358 -14.17 -18.55 -8.25
CA THR A 358 -13.61 -17.55 -9.18
C THR A 358 -14.67 -16.92 -10.10
N GLU A 359 -15.54 -17.72 -10.72
CA GLU A 359 -16.58 -17.20 -11.62
C GLU A 359 -17.70 -16.47 -10.86
N ARG A 360 -17.99 -16.85 -9.62
CA ARG A 360 -18.95 -16.13 -8.75
C ARG A 360 -18.39 -14.78 -8.33
N ILE A 361 -17.09 -14.71 -8.04
CA ILE A 361 -16.37 -13.45 -7.72
C ILE A 361 -16.43 -12.51 -8.92
N LYS A 362 -16.12 -12.99 -10.13
CA LYS A 362 -16.22 -12.19 -11.36
C LYS A 362 -17.65 -11.69 -11.59
N ALA A 363 -18.65 -12.56 -11.41
CA ALA A 363 -20.06 -12.20 -11.54
C ALA A 363 -20.47 -11.11 -10.53
N LEU A 364 -20.00 -11.20 -9.27
CA LEU A 364 -20.22 -10.18 -8.25
C LEU A 364 -19.61 -8.83 -8.67
N HIS A 365 -18.39 -8.84 -9.21
CA HIS A 365 -17.73 -7.64 -9.73
C HIS A 365 -18.61 -6.90 -10.75
N LEU A 366 -19.12 -7.62 -11.75
CA LEU A 366 -19.99 -7.07 -12.79
C LEU A 366 -21.33 -6.55 -12.25
N ARG A 367 -21.93 -7.21 -11.24
CA ARG A 367 -23.15 -6.72 -10.59
C ARG A 367 -22.93 -5.41 -9.83
N LEU A 368 -21.77 -5.25 -9.19
CA LEU A 368 -21.39 -4.04 -8.48
C LEU A 368 -21.12 -2.87 -9.43
N ASP A 369 -20.50 -3.13 -10.59
CA ASP A 369 -20.35 -2.12 -11.64
C ASP A 369 -21.70 -1.65 -12.19
N ASP A 370 -22.60 -2.59 -12.50
CA ASP A 370 -23.93 -2.28 -13.00
C ASP A 370 -24.77 -1.52 -11.96
N TYR A 371 -24.65 -1.88 -10.68
CA TYR A 371 -25.23 -1.11 -9.59
C TYR A 371 -24.69 0.33 -9.55
N TRP A 372 -23.36 0.53 -9.60
CA TRP A 372 -22.76 1.87 -9.63
C TRP A 372 -23.25 2.68 -10.83
N ALA A 373 -23.29 2.06 -12.01
CA ALA A 373 -23.73 2.71 -13.25
C ALA A 373 -25.18 3.18 -13.15
N ARG A 374 -26.10 2.32 -12.69
CA ARG A 374 -27.52 2.66 -12.54
C ARG A 374 -27.75 3.75 -11.49
N THR A 375 -27.00 3.70 -10.38
CA THR A 375 -27.22 4.60 -9.24
C THR A 375 -26.58 5.98 -9.44
N TYR A 376 -25.39 6.06 -10.05
CA TYR A 376 -24.62 7.31 -10.08
C TYR A 376 -24.31 7.87 -11.48
N ARG A 377 -24.43 7.09 -12.57
CA ARG A 377 -24.24 7.64 -13.93
C ARG A 377 -25.51 8.22 -14.53
N ALA A 378 -26.67 7.69 -14.19
CA ALA A 378 -27.95 8.04 -14.79
C ALA A 378 -28.37 9.52 -14.59
N GLY A 379 -27.70 10.28 -13.71
CA GLY A 379 -27.96 11.71 -13.48
C GLY A 379 -27.20 12.69 -14.39
N THR A 380 -26.25 12.24 -15.21
CA THR A 380 -25.40 13.14 -16.02
C THR A 380 -25.88 13.33 -17.47
N ALA A 381 -26.87 12.56 -17.93
CA ALA A 381 -27.44 12.69 -19.28
C ALA A 381 -28.58 13.74 -19.38
N ALA A 382 -29.03 14.33 -18.28
CA ALA A 382 -30.19 15.24 -18.26
C ALA A 382 -29.85 16.74 -18.36
N SER A 383 -28.57 17.12 -18.52
CA SER A 383 -28.15 18.53 -18.66
C SER A 383 -27.52 18.87 -20.02
N ALA A 384 -27.65 17.98 -21.01
CA ALA A 384 -27.26 18.23 -22.39
C ALA A 384 -28.44 17.95 -23.33
N SER A 385 -29.47 18.79 -23.25
CA SER A 385 -30.51 18.93 -24.28
C SER A 385 -30.86 20.39 -24.46
#